data_AF-A0AA88HPL1-F1
#
_entry.id   AF-A0AA88HPL1-F1
#
_cell.length_a   1.000
_cell.length_b   1.000
_cell.length_c   1.000
_cell.angle_alpha   90.00
_cell.angle_beta   90.00
_cell.angle_gamma   90.00
#
_symmetry.space_group_name_H-M   'P 1'
#
loop_
_entity.id
_entity.type
_entity.pdbx_description
1 polymer ?
#
loop_
_entity_poly.entity_id
_entity_poly.type
_entity_poly.pdbx_seq_one_letter_code
_entity_poly.pdbx_strand_id
1 'polypeptide(L)'
;ANTFGTQCRNEKIVPLTGSMKKFIVDLHNYYRSRVAVGAETRGSPGPQPKAANMKELVWDEELAQIAERWARQCRFEHDVNRDVKRYGVGQNLGIRFSSRSEKANWEAVIDSWYNEVEFANRRLVQQL
;
A
#
# COMPACT_ATOMS: atom_id res chain seq x y z
N ALA A 1 -23.80 5.82 -0.63
CA ALA A 1 -23.83 7.04 0.20
C ALA A 1 -22.43 7.63 0.22
N ASN A 2 -22.27 8.88 -0.24
CA ASN A 2 -21.00 9.62 -0.30
C ASN A 2 -20.77 10.40 1.01
N THR A 3 -20.89 9.72 2.15
CA THR A 3 -20.85 10.37 3.47
C THR A 3 -19.64 9.87 4.26
N PHE A 4 -18.96 10.79 4.94
CA PHE A 4 -17.87 10.47 5.85
C PHE A 4 -18.40 9.86 7.16
N GLY A 5 -17.59 9.03 7.80
CA GLY A 5 -17.89 8.46 9.11
C GLY A 5 -17.83 9.51 10.22
N THR A 6 -18.37 9.20 11.40
CA THR A 6 -18.47 10.16 12.52
C THR A 6 -17.14 10.58 13.14
N GLN A 7 -16.05 9.86 12.85
CA GLN A 7 -14.70 10.21 13.31
C GLN A 7 -14.04 11.27 12.41
N CYS A 8 -14.60 11.48 11.22
CA CYS A 8 -14.22 12.55 10.32
C CYS A 8 -14.78 13.88 10.83
N ARG A 9 -13.97 14.94 10.84
CA ARG A 9 -14.36 16.30 11.20
C ARG A 9 -14.72 17.14 9.97
N ASN A 10 -13.77 17.33 9.05
CA ASN A 10 -13.88 18.25 7.90
C ASN A 10 -13.10 17.73 6.68
N GLU A 11 -12.94 16.41 6.57
CA GLU A 11 -12.09 15.76 5.59
C GLU A 11 -12.71 15.85 4.20
N LYS A 12 -11.82 15.84 3.20
CA LYS A 12 -12.17 15.78 1.79
C LYS A 12 -11.36 14.65 1.17
N ILE A 13 -12.02 13.80 0.40
CA ILE A 13 -11.31 12.85 -0.45
C ILE A 13 -10.75 13.64 -1.62
N VAL A 14 -9.44 13.54 -1.82
CA VAL A 14 -8.78 13.99 -3.03
C VAL A 14 -8.88 12.85 -4.05
N PRO A 15 -9.61 13.03 -5.17
CA PRO A 15 -9.76 11.96 -6.15
C PRO A 15 -8.40 11.55 -6.72
N LEU A 16 -8.18 10.25 -6.84
CA LEU A 16 -6.99 9.71 -7.51
C LEU A 16 -7.11 9.91 -9.01
N THR A 17 -6.26 10.74 -9.58
CA THR A 17 -6.14 10.88 -11.04
C THR A 17 -5.56 9.62 -11.66
N GLY A 18 -5.74 9.43 -12.97
CA GLY A 18 -5.12 8.30 -13.68
C GLY A 18 -3.59 8.27 -13.53
N SER A 19 -2.93 9.43 -13.52
CA SER A 19 -1.49 9.53 -13.28
C SER A 19 -1.10 9.12 -11.86
N MET A 20 -1.90 9.46 -10.84
CA MET A 20 -1.64 9.03 -9.46
C MET A 20 -1.83 7.52 -9.29
N LYS A 21 -2.89 6.95 -9.86
CA LYS A 21 -3.13 5.50 -9.86
C LYS A 21 -1.97 4.75 -10.51
N LYS A 22 -1.52 5.23 -11.69
CA LYS A 22 -0.37 4.67 -12.39
C LYS A 22 0.90 4.75 -11.55
N PHE A 23 1.20 5.93 -10.98
CA PHE A 23 2.37 6.13 -10.13
C PHE A 23 2.40 5.17 -8.94
N ILE A 24 1.27 5.00 -8.24
CA ILE A 24 1.15 4.07 -7.12
C ILE A 24 1.51 2.65 -7.57
N VAL A 25 0.92 2.16 -8.66
CA VAL A 25 1.20 0.80 -9.17
C VAL A 25 2.65 0.65 -9.63
N ASP A 26 3.16 1.62 -10.38
CA ASP A 26 4.54 1.63 -10.88
C ASP A 26 5.54 1.56 -9.73
N LEU A 27 5.33 2.32 -8.65
CA LEU A 27 6.24 2.34 -7.50
C LEU A 27 6.22 1.01 -6.74
N HIS A 28 5.04 0.39 -6.57
CA HIS A 28 4.97 -0.96 -6.01
C HIS A 28 5.70 -1.97 -6.90
N ASN A 29 5.49 -1.92 -8.22
CA ASN A 29 6.13 -2.84 -9.16
C ASN A 29 7.65 -2.64 -9.23
N TYR A 30 8.13 -1.41 -9.11
CA TYR A 30 9.56 -1.11 -8.95
C TYR A 30 10.14 -1.86 -7.76
N TYR A 31 9.54 -1.72 -6.58
CA TYR A 31 10.00 -2.40 -5.37
C TYR A 31 9.89 -3.93 -5.46
N ARG A 32 8.79 -4.45 -6.00
CA ARG A 32 8.61 -5.90 -6.25
C ARG A 32 9.70 -6.44 -7.18
N SER A 33 10.01 -5.72 -8.25
CA SER A 33 11.05 -6.09 -9.21
C SER A 33 12.43 -6.12 -8.56
N ARG A 34 12.78 -5.10 -7.76
CA ARG A 34 14.05 -5.06 -7.03
C ARG A 34 14.26 -6.27 -6.13
N VAL A 35 13.24 -6.67 -5.36
CA VAL A 35 13.30 -7.89 -4.54
C VAL A 35 13.41 -9.12 -5.45
N ALA A 36 12.60 -9.21 -6.51
CA ALA A 36 12.56 -10.35 -7.40
C ALA A 36 13.91 -10.68 -8.04
N VAL A 37 14.63 -9.65 -8.52
CA VAL A 37 15.96 -9.81 -9.12
C VAL A 37 17.09 -9.97 -8.08
N GLY A 38 16.77 -9.87 -6.78
CA GLY A 38 17.73 -10.02 -5.67
C GLY A 38 18.59 -8.78 -5.44
N ALA A 39 18.09 -7.59 -5.78
CA ALA A 39 18.79 -6.32 -5.60
C ALA A 39 18.55 -5.68 -4.22
N GLU A 40 17.61 -6.20 -3.41
CA GLU A 40 17.37 -5.71 -2.05
C GLU A 40 18.34 -6.35 -1.06
N THR A 41 19.34 -5.57 -0.63
CA THR A 41 20.43 -6.05 0.23
C THR A 41 20.09 -6.00 1.73
N ARG A 42 19.04 -5.27 2.11
CA ARG A 42 18.62 -5.11 3.52
C ARG A 42 17.86 -6.33 4.04
N GLY A 43 17.68 -6.38 5.37
CA GLY A 43 16.99 -7.45 6.10
C GLY A 43 17.69 -7.79 7.41
N SER A 44 16.99 -8.54 8.27
CA SER A 44 17.50 -8.96 9.58
C SER A 44 17.25 -10.47 9.84
N PRO A 45 18.14 -11.37 9.37
CA PRO A 45 19.28 -11.10 8.48
C PRO A 45 18.85 -10.95 7.01
N GLY A 46 19.64 -10.20 6.24
CA GLY A 46 19.52 -10.07 4.78
C GLY A 46 20.56 -10.90 4.00
N PRO A 47 20.77 -10.62 2.70
CA PRO A 47 19.85 -9.91 1.80
C PRO A 47 18.55 -10.68 1.58
N GLN A 48 17.53 -10.02 1.02
CA GLN A 48 16.28 -10.69 0.65
C GLN A 48 16.53 -11.69 -0.50
N PRO A 49 15.88 -12.87 -0.49
CA PRO A 49 16.04 -13.85 -1.55
C PRO A 49 15.42 -13.36 -2.86
N LYS A 50 15.94 -13.85 -4.00
CA LYS A 50 15.29 -13.71 -5.31
C LYS A 50 13.94 -14.39 -5.31
N ALA A 51 12.99 -13.83 -6.04
CA ALA A 51 11.67 -14.44 -6.22
C ALA A 51 11.55 -15.05 -7.62
N ALA A 52 11.17 -16.33 -7.70
CA ALA A 52 11.02 -17.03 -8.97
C ALA A 52 9.75 -16.60 -9.75
N ASN A 53 8.72 -16.07 -9.07
CA ASN A 53 7.41 -15.79 -9.65
C ASN A 53 6.76 -14.52 -9.08
N MET A 54 7.49 -13.41 -9.06
CA MET A 54 6.96 -12.12 -8.62
C MET A 54 6.24 -11.42 -9.78
N LYS A 55 4.92 -11.54 -9.85
CA LYS A 55 4.11 -10.90 -10.90
C LYS A 55 3.95 -9.40 -10.66
N GLU A 56 3.78 -8.64 -11.74
CA GLU A 56 3.41 -7.23 -11.66
C GLU A 56 1.97 -7.06 -11.16
N LEU A 57 1.77 -6.02 -10.35
CA LEU A 57 0.46 -5.56 -9.94
C LEU A 57 -0.18 -4.72 -11.04
N VAL A 58 -1.50 -4.76 -11.09
CA VAL A 58 -2.34 -3.90 -11.91
C VAL A 58 -3.35 -3.17 -11.02
N TRP A 59 -3.78 -1.99 -11.42
CA TRP A 59 -4.82 -1.26 -10.70
C TRP A 59 -6.15 -2.01 -10.80
N ASP A 60 -6.89 -2.09 -9.69
CA ASP A 60 -8.22 -2.68 -9.63
C ASP A 60 -9.21 -1.69 -9.04
N GLU A 61 -10.23 -1.30 -9.83
CA GLU A 61 -11.19 -0.28 -9.42
C GLU A 61 -12.15 -0.76 -8.32
N GLU A 62 -12.45 -2.07 -8.22
CA GLU A 62 -13.28 -2.60 -7.14
C GLU A 62 -12.53 -2.46 -5.80
N LEU A 63 -11.26 -2.85 -5.77
CA LEU A 63 -10.42 -2.69 -4.58
C LEU A 63 -10.22 -1.22 -4.20
N ALA A 64 -10.03 -0.33 -5.18
CA ALA A 64 -9.92 1.10 -4.94
C ALA A 64 -11.17 1.69 -4.28
N GLN A 65 -12.37 1.29 -4.74
CA GLN A 65 -13.64 1.75 -4.16
C GLN A 65 -13.85 1.24 -2.74
N ILE A 66 -13.45 0.00 -2.44
CA ILE A 66 -13.50 -0.57 -1.10
C ILE A 66 -12.52 0.20 -0.17
N ALA A 67 -11.29 0.41 -0.62
CA ALA A 67 -10.29 1.16 0.12
C ALA A 67 -10.72 2.61 0.40
N GLU A 68 -11.30 3.31 -0.58
CA GLU A 68 -11.82 4.67 -0.38
C GLU A 68 -12.97 4.69 0.64
N ARG A 69 -13.89 3.72 0.57
CA ARG A 69 -15.01 3.62 1.52
C ARG A 69 -14.52 3.47 2.95
N TRP A 70 -13.44 2.70 3.15
CA TRP A 70 -12.81 2.56 4.46
C TRP A 70 -12.06 3.83 4.88
N ALA A 71 -11.28 4.44 3.99
CA ALA A 71 -10.59 5.70 4.26
C ALA A 71 -11.55 6.83 4.68
N ARG A 72 -12.78 6.84 4.14
CA ARG A 72 -13.86 7.76 4.54
C ARG A 72 -14.38 7.57 5.97
N GLN A 73 -13.92 6.55 6.70
CA GLN A 73 -14.27 6.39 8.11
C GLN A 73 -13.34 7.18 9.05
N CYS A 74 -12.20 7.67 8.55
CA CYS A 74 -11.17 8.38 9.34
C CYS A 74 -10.71 7.59 10.57
N ARG A 75 -10.65 6.26 10.46
CA ARG A 75 -10.11 5.36 11.48
C ARG A 75 -8.81 4.77 10.99
N PHE A 76 -7.74 4.93 11.78
CA PHE A 76 -6.44 4.37 11.46
C PHE A 76 -6.33 2.94 12.03
N GLU A 77 -7.15 2.04 11.49
CA GLU A 77 -7.21 0.63 11.84
C GLU A 77 -7.63 -0.18 10.62
N HIS A 78 -7.40 -1.49 10.64
CA HIS A 78 -7.84 -2.38 9.57
C HIS A 78 -9.34 -2.65 9.67
N ASP A 79 -10.08 -2.56 8.56
CA ASP A 79 -11.48 -3.02 8.52
C ASP A 79 -11.62 -4.54 8.72
N VAL A 80 -12.80 -4.99 9.14
CA VAL A 80 -13.02 -6.42 9.41
C VAL A 80 -13.30 -7.20 8.12
N ASN A 81 -13.90 -6.57 7.11
CA ASN A 81 -14.33 -7.26 5.89
C ASN A 81 -14.13 -6.38 4.65
N ARG A 82 -13.23 -6.83 3.77
CA ARG A 82 -12.84 -6.16 2.51
C ARG A 82 -12.69 -7.13 1.34
N ASP A 83 -13.05 -8.38 1.55
CA ASP A 83 -12.88 -9.43 0.55
C ASP A 83 -13.84 -9.19 -0.61
N VAL A 84 -13.37 -9.53 -1.81
CA VAL A 84 -14.19 -9.49 -3.02
C VAL A 84 -14.59 -10.91 -3.39
N LYS A 85 -15.59 -11.05 -4.26
CA LYS A 85 -16.04 -12.37 -4.74
C LYS A 85 -14.91 -13.22 -5.33
N ARG A 86 -13.88 -12.56 -5.86
CA ARG A 86 -12.76 -13.19 -6.57
C ARG A 86 -11.73 -13.81 -5.61
N TYR A 87 -11.51 -13.23 -4.43
CA TYR A 87 -10.44 -13.63 -3.51
C TYR A 87 -10.47 -12.81 -2.21
N GLY A 88 -9.75 -13.33 -1.19
CA GLY A 88 -9.43 -12.56 0.01
C GLY A 88 -8.47 -11.40 -0.28
N VAL A 89 -8.61 -10.29 0.46
CA VAL A 89 -7.92 -9.02 0.16
C VAL A 89 -7.10 -8.56 1.37
N GLY A 90 -5.79 -8.36 1.15
CA GLY A 90 -4.89 -7.74 2.13
C GLY A 90 -5.04 -6.20 2.19
N GLN A 91 -4.38 -5.56 3.15
CA GLN A 91 -4.46 -4.11 3.31
C GLN A 91 -3.18 -3.55 3.95
N ASN A 92 -2.69 -2.43 3.40
CA ASN A 92 -1.73 -1.55 4.06
C ASN A 92 -2.42 -0.23 4.44
N LEU A 93 -2.01 0.36 5.57
CA LEU A 93 -2.52 1.64 6.06
C LEU A 93 -1.38 2.65 6.17
N GLY A 94 -1.63 3.88 5.76
CA GLY A 94 -0.65 4.96 5.79
C GLY A 94 -1.30 6.26 6.22
N ILE A 95 -0.66 6.97 7.15
CA ILE A 95 -1.09 8.28 7.64
C ILE A 95 0.09 9.24 7.68
N ARG A 96 -0.16 10.49 7.27
CA ARG A 96 0.83 11.56 7.27
C ARG A 96 0.17 12.80 7.84
N PHE A 97 0.89 13.52 8.69
CA PHE A 97 0.45 14.77 9.28
C PHE A 97 1.27 15.92 8.70
N SER A 98 0.62 17.03 8.36
CA SER A 98 1.27 18.25 7.91
C SER A 98 0.48 19.46 8.42
N SER A 99 1.18 20.53 8.77
CA SER A 99 0.57 21.83 9.05
C SER A 99 0.29 22.63 7.77
N ARG A 100 0.77 22.15 6.61
CA ARG A 100 0.60 22.77 5.31
C ARG A 100 -0.44 22.00 4.51
N SER A 101 -1.21 22.71 3.69
CA SER A 101 -2.11 22.10 2.69
C SER A 101 -1.26 21.56 1.54
N GLU A 102 -0.70 20.38 1.72
CA GLU A 102 0.15 19.71 0.73
C GLU A 102 -0.64 18.60 0.02
N LYS A 103 -0.26 18.34 -1.23
CA LYS A 103 -0.79 17.19 -1.97
C LYS A 103 -0.33 15.90 -1.28
N ALA A 104 -1.14 14.85 -1.40
CA ALA A 104 -0.75 13.53 -0.92
C ALA A 104 0.60 13.11 -1.53
N ASN A 105 1.58 12.84 -0.67
CA ASN A 105 2.88 12.32 -1.07
C ASN A 105 2.85 10.78 -1.02
N TRP A 106 2.43 10.17 -2.13
CA TRP A 106 2.31 8.72 -2.26
C TRP A 106 3.66 8.01 -2.19
N GLU A 107 4.72 8.62 -2.69
CA GLU A 107 6.08 8.09 -2.63
C GLU A 107 6.48 7.87 -1.17
N ALA A 108 6.38 8.91 -0.34
CA ALA A 108 6.75 8.83 1.07
C ALA A 108 5.95 7.78 1.85
N VAL A 109 4.68 7.53 1.51
CA VAL A 109 3.86 6.50 2.15
C VAL A 109 4.30 5.10 1.72
N ILE A 110 4.45 4.87 0.41
CA ILE A 110 4.82 3.56 -0.13
C ILE A 110 6.25 3.19 0.28
N ASP A 111 7.17 4.16 0.26
CA ASP A 111 8.53 4.00 0.76
C ASP A 111 8.55 3.61 2.22
N SER A 112 7.67 4.18 3.05
CA SER A 112 7.61 3.85 4.48
C SER A 112 7.26 2.38 4.70
N TRP A 113 6.28 1.85 3.96
CA TRP A 113 5.95 0.42 4.03
C TRP A 113 7.10 -0.44 3.51
N TYR A 114 7.69 -0.06 2.38
CA TYR A 114 8.77 -0.86 1.80
C TYR A 114 10.04 -0.85 2.67
N ASN A 115 10.33 0.24 3.36
CA ASN A 115 11.49 0.35 4.25
C ASN A 115 11.43 -0.58 5.46
N GLU A 116 10.26 -1.14 5.80
CA GLU A 116 10.13 -2.22 6.79
C GLU A 116 10.96 -3.46 6.43
N VAL A 117 11.40 -3.59 5.16
CA VAL A 117 12.33 -4.65 4.72
C VAL A 117 13.63 -4.69 5.53
N GLU A 118 14.04 -3.58 6.16
CA GLU A 118 15.18 -3.55 7.07
C GLU A 118 15.03 -4.55 8.23
N PHE A 119 13.80 -4.77 8.68
CA PHE A 119 13.47 -5.69 9.77
C PHE A 119 13.03 -7.08 9.27
N ALA A 120 12.87 -7.26 7.95
CA ALA A 120 12.40 -8.52 7.39
C ALA A 120 13.48 -9.62 7.46
N ASN A 121 13.13 -10.75 8.07
CA ASN A 121 14.02 -11.90 8.17
C ASN A 121 13.94 -12.75 6.90
N ARG A 122 15.04 -12.83 6.15
CA ARG A 122 15.09 -13.59 4.88
C ARG A 122 14.66 -15.05 5.01
N ARG A 123 14.82 -15.66 6.19
CA ARG A 123 14.48 -17.08 6.42
C ARG A 123 12.98 -17.31 6.43
N LEU A 124 12.20 -16.32 6.88
CA LEU A 124 10.73 -16.38 6.86
C LEU A 124 10.21 -16.16 5.43
N VAL A 125 10.84 -15.24 4.69
CA VAL A 125 10.46 -14.95 3.30
C VAL A 125 10.67 -16.17 2.38
N GLN A 126 11.71 -16.96 2.62
CA GLN A 126 11.97 -18.19 1.84
C GLN A 126 10.97 -19.34 2.09
N GLN A 127 10.11 -19.24 3.11
CA GLN A 127 9.11 -20.26 3.43
C GLN A 127 7.76 -20.02 2.74
N LEU A 128 7.60 -18.85 2.11
CA LEU A 128 6.43 -18.45 1.32
C LEU A 128 6.59 -18.89 -0.14
#